data_AF-A0A6A2ZDZ3-F1
#
_entry.id   AF-A0A6A2ZDZ3-F1
#
_cell.length_a   1.000
_cell.length_b   1.000
_cell.length_c   1.000
_cell.angle_alpha   90.00
_cell.angle_beta   90.00
_cell.angle_gamma   90.00
#
_symmetry.space_group_name_H-M   'P 1'
#
loop_
_entity.id
_entity.type
_entity.pdbx_description
1 polymer ?
#
loop_
_entity_poly.entity_id
_entity_poly.type
_entity_poly.pdbx_seq_one_letter_code
_entity_poly.pdbx_strand_id
1 'polypeptide(L)'
;MSFLFSCADALEIDCYDFKMKDMCYMTLADPTVVGEVEVRSVDERSKILAVEGGVAKNNPTGTTITHVLNNKQEFPFCNGVKDILVLSLGNGESGFYSGDITLTPT
;
A
#
# COMPACT_ATOMS: atom_id res chain seq x y z
N MET A 1 9.39 1.51 8.69
CA MET A 1 9.97 1.08 7.40
C MET A 1 8.83 0.48 6.58
N SER A 2 8.59 0.91 5.34
CA SER A 2 7.51 0.36 4.49
C SER A 2 8.13 -0.19 3.20
N PHE A 3 7.75 -1.41 2.81
CA PHE A 3 8.19 -2.03 1.56
C PHE A 3 7.10 -1.84 0.49
N LEU A 4 7.47 -1.33 -0.69
CA LEU A 4 6.58 -1.18 -1.83
C LEU A 4 7.02 -2.16 -2.91
N PHE A 5 6.11 -3.00 -3.37
CA PHE A 5 6.36 -3.84 -4.53
C PHE A 5 5.99 -3.07 -5.80
N SER A 6 6.90 -3.04 -6.77
CA SER A 6 6.67 -2.46 -8.10
C SER A 6 7.15 -3.41 -9.19
N CYS A 7 6.49 -3.39 -10.35
CA CYS A 7 6.93 -4.15 -11.51
C CYS A 7 8.31 -3.71 -12.00
N ALA A 8 8.65 -2.42 -11.85
CA ALA A 8 9.98 -1.92 -12.19
C ALA A 8 11.07 -2.64 -11.37
N ASP A 9 10.88 -2.75 -10.06
CA ASP A 9 11.86 -3.39 -9.17
C ASP A 9 11.98 -4.90 -9.45
N ALA A 10 10.87 -5.56 -9.77
CA ALA A 10 10.84 -6.99 -10.11
C ALA A 10 11.50 -7.30 -11.47
N LEU A 11 11.49 -6.36 -12.42
CA LEU A 11 12.13 -6.52 -13.73
C LEU A 11 13.64 -6.24 -13.70
N GLU A 12 14.09 -5.37 -12.80
CA GLU A 12 15.52 -5.03 -12.69
C GLU A 12 16.30 -6.06 -11.88
N ILE A 13 15.66 -6.70 -10.89
CA ILE A 13 16.33 -7.60 -9.95
C ILE A 13 15.43 -8.80 -9.64
N ASP A 14 15.85 -9.99 -10.09
CA ASP A 14 15.12 -11.25 -9.88
C ASP A 14 14.79 -11.54 -8.41
N CYS A 15 15.63 -11.07 -7.47
CA CYS A 15 15.40 -11.26 -6.04
C CYS A 15 14.30 -10.35 -5.47
N TYR A 16 13.71 -9.46 -6.26
CA TYR A 16 12.51 -8.69 -5.90
C TYR A 16 11.25 -9.17 -6.62
N ASP A 17 11.30 -10.30 -7.35
CA ASP A 17 10.12 -10.97 -7.90
C ASP A 17 9.49 -11.91 -6.86
N PHE A 18 8.24 -11.68 -6.47
CA PHE A 18 7.48 -12.56 -5.56
C PHE A 18 6.14 -12.95 -6.19
N LYS A 19 5.59 -14.08 -5.73
CA LYS A 19 4.29 -14.55 -6.22
C LYS A 19 3.18 -13.59 -5.82
N MET A 20 2.40 -13.15 -6.80
CA MET A 20 1.26 -12.24 -6.60
C MET A 20 0.29 -12.73 -5.51
N LYS A 21 0.04 -14.05 -5.42
CA LYS A 21 -0.82 -14.62 -4.38
C LYS A 21 -0.32 -14.32 -2.95
N ASP A 22 0.98 -14.31 -2.75
CA ASP A 22 1.58 -14.13 -1.44
C ASP A 22 1.60 -12.63 -1.08
N MET A 23 1.80 -11.75 -2.07
CA MET A 23 1.65 -10.30 -1.89
C MET A 23 0.22 -9.87 -1.55
N CYS A 24 -0.78 -10.44 -2.24
CA CYS A 24 -2.18 -10.18 -1.94
C CYS A 24 -2.53 -10.64 -0.52
N TYR A 25 -2.09 -11.85 -0.15
CA TYR A 25 -2.31 -12.37 1.20
C TYR A 25 -1.69 -11.47 2.26
N MET A 26 -0.44 -11.07 2.08
CA MET A 26 0.31 -10.19 2.98
C MET A 26 -0.35 -8.82 3.15
N THR A 27 -0.85 -8.22 2.06
CA THR A 27 -1.48 -6.89 2.09
C THR A 27 -2.82 -6.89 2.83
N LEU A 28 -3.50 -8.05 2.89
CA LEU A 28 -4.78 -8.25 3.55
C LEU A 28 -4.66 -8.88 4.95
N ALA A 29 -3.45 -9.29 5.35
CA ALA A 29 -3.22 -10.05 6.57
C ALA A 29 -3.32 -9.15 7.81
N ASP A 30 -4.50 -9.12 8.44
CA ASP A 30 -4.73 -8.38 9.68
C ASP A 30 -3.70 -8.79 10.75
N PRO A 31 -2.87 -7.85 11.26
CA PRO A 31 -1.84 -8.12 12.26
C PRO A 31 -2.39 -8.74 13.54
N THR A 32 -3.66 -8.45 13.87
CA THR A 32 -4.30 -8.93 15.10
C THR A 32 -4.76 -10.37 15.01
N VAL A 33 -4.94 -10.90 13.78
CA VAL A 33 -5.43 -12.26 13.53
C VAL A 33 -4.30 -13.18 13.07
N VAL A 34 -3.49 -12.73 12.13
CA VAL A 34 -2.50 -13.56 11.42
C VAL A 34 -1.07 -13.29 11.91
N GLY A 35 -0.82 -12.13 12.52
CA GLY A 35 0.53 -11.71 12.90
C GLY A 35 1.40 -11.39 11.70
N GLU A 36 2.71 -11.59 11.82
CA GLU A 36 3.67 -11.36 10.73
C GLU A 36 3.64 -12.52 9.72
N VAL A 37 3.51 -12.19 8.43
CA VAL A 37 3.54 -13.14 7.33
C VAL A 37 4.93 -13.14 6.70
N GLU A 38 5.55 -14.32 6.62
CA GLU A 38 6.79 -14.51 5.87
C GLU A 38 6.50 -14.75 4.39
N VAL A 39 7.14 -13.98 3.53
CA VAL A 39 7.08 -14.10 2.07
C VAL A 39 8.48 -14.23 1.51
N ARG A 40 8.65 -15.05 0.46
CA ARG A 40 9.93 -15.27 -0.22
C ARG A 40 9.82 -14.98 -1.71
N SER A 41 10.89 -14.45 -2.28
CA SER A 41 11.00 -14.24 -3.72
C SER A 41 10.91 -15.59 -4.47
N VAL A 42 10.62 -15.55 -5.76
CA VAL A 42 10.51 -16.74 -6.61
C VAL A 42 11.83 -17.52 -6.66
N ASP A 43 12.96 -16.82 -6.62
CA ASP A 43 14.30 -17.40 -6.55
C ASP A 43 14.73 -17.79 -5.12
N GLU A 44 13.87 -17.57 -4.12
CA GLU A 44 14.07 -17.81 -2.69
C GLU A 44 15.23 -17.06 -2.02
N ARG A 45 15.86 -16.09 -2.72
CA ARG A 45 17.01 -15.35 -2.20
C ARG A 45 16.63 -14.21 -1.28
N SER A 46 15.44 -13.65 -1.45
CA SER A 46 14.90 -12.60 -0.60
C SER A 46 13.80 -13.15 0.28
N LYS A 47 13.81 -12.71 1.54
CA LYS A 47 12.79 -13.03 2.54
C LYS A 47 12.32 -11.74 3.19
N ILE A 48 11.00 -11.59 3.26
CA ILE A 48 10.34 -10.45 3.88
C ILE A 48 9.41 -10.98 4.97
N LEU A 49 9.56 -10.45 6.19
CA LEU A 49 8.54 -10.54 7.24
C LEU A 49 7.71 -9.27 7.14
N ALA A 50 6.42 -9.42 6.88
CA ALA A 50 5.54 -8.31 6.61
C ALA A 50 4.25 -8.40 7.39
N VAL A 51 3.70 -7.21 7.62
CA VAL A 51 2.43 -6.94 8.28
C VAL A 51 1.57 -6.17 7.28
N GLU A 52 0.25 -6.22 7.45
CA GLU A 52 -0.74 -5.52 6.60
C GLU A 52 -0.30 -4.13 6.13
N GLY A 53 -0.55 -3.83 4.86
CA GLY A 53 -0.22 -2.54 4.25
C GLY A 53 -0.91 -1.35 4.93
N GLY A 54 -2.06 -1.55 5.56
CA GLY A 54 -2.79 -0.53 6.32
C GLY A 54 -1.99 0.07 7.48
N VAL A 55 -1.11 -0.73 8.11
CA VAL A 55 -0.21 -0.27 9.18
C VAL A 55 0.87 0.68 8.65
N ALA A 56 1.33 0.45 7.42
CA ALA A 56 2.32 1.31 6.78
C ALA A 56 1.68 2.55 6.15
N LYS A 57 0.58 2.37 5.39
CA LYS A 57 -0.15 3.44 4.70
C LYS A 57 -1.63 3.09 4.52
N ASN A 58 -2.51 3.77 5.26
CA ASN A 58 -3.96 3.61 5.13
C ASN A 58 -4.51 4.05 3.76
N ASN A 59 -3.77 4.89 3.03
CA ASN A 59 -4.08 5.32 1.68
C ASN A 59 -2.78 5.30 0.85
N PRO A 60 -2.61 4.32 -0.05
CA PRO A 60 -1.37 4.16 -0.80
C PRO A 60 -1.13 5.27 -1.84
N THR A 61 -2.13 6.10 -2.13
CA THR A 61 -2.10 7.13 -3.21
C THR A 61 -0.86 8.01 -3.17
N GLY A 62 -0.48 8.50 -1.99
CA GLY A 62 0.73 9.34 -1.85
C GLY A 62 2.01 8.60 -2.24
N THR A 63 2.10 7.30 -1.95
CA THR A 63 3.22 6.46 -2.40
C THR A 63 3.23 6.28 -3.89
N THR A 64 2.07 6.04 -4.49
CA THR A 64 1.95 5.83 -5.93
C THR A 64 2.40 7.07 -6.68
N ILE A 65 1.97 8.27 -6.25
CA ILE A 65 2.42 9.53 -6.83
C ILE A 65 3.94 9.68 -6.70
N THR A 66 4.50 9.42 -5.51
CA THR A 66 5.95 9.48 -5.29
C THR A 66 6.71 8.45 -6.14
N HIS A 67 6.18 7.24 -6.32
CA HIS A 67 6.80 6.22 -7.15
C HIS A 67 6.84 6.66 -8.62
N VAL A 68 5.69 7.09 -9.16
CA VAL A 68 5.58 7.57 -10.55
C VAL A 68 6.50 8.76 -10.81
N LEU A 69 6.58 9.72 -9.90
CA LEU A 69 7.42 10.91 -10.08
C LEU A 69 8.92 10.59 -10.07
N ASN A 70 9.35 9.57 -9.34
CA ASN A 70 10.78 9.22 -9.20
C ASN A 70 11.24 8.11 -10.15
N ASN A 71 10.32 7.30 -10.68
CA ASN A 71 10.63 6.24 -11.62
C ASN A 71 10.63 6.77 -13.07
N LYS A 72 11.73 7.39 -13.49
CA LYS A 72 11.90 7.91 -14.86
C LYS A 72 12.15 6.82 -15.91
N GLN A 73 12.53 5.62 -15.47
CA GLN A 73 12.64 4.44 -16.35
C GLN A 73 11.27 4.10 -16.94
N GLU A 74 10.25 4.00 -16.08
CA GLU A 74 8.89 3.64 -16.50
C GLU A 74 8.05 4.86 -16.89
N PHE A 75 8.29 6.03 -16.29
CA PHE A 75 7.55 7.27 -16.54
C PHE A 75 8.46 8.43 -16.98
N PRO A 76 9.15 8.32 -18.14
CA PRO A 76 10.12 9.32 -18.58
C PRO A 76 9.51 10.71 -18.86
N PHE A 77 8.21 10.78 -19.15
CA PHE A 77 7.51 12.02 -19.52
C PHE A 77 6.78 12.69 -18.35
N CYS A 78 6.70 12.05 -17.20
CA CYS A 78 6.06 12.61 -16.03
C CYS A 78 7.03 13.57 -15.33
N ASN A 79 6.94 14.87 -15.58
CA ASN A 79 7.90 15.86 -15.07
C ASN A 79 7.43 16.51 -13.76
N GLY A 80 6.14 16.42 -13.46
CA GLY A 80 5.59 16.86 -12.18
C GLY A 80 4.14 16.45 -12.01
N VAL A 81 3.52 16.93 -10.92
CA VAL A 81 2.13 16.60 -10.57
C VAL A 81 1.10 17.03 -11.62
N LYS A 82 1.45 17.97 -12.51
CA LYS A 82 0.57 18.43 -13.60
C LYS A 82 0.38 17.38 -14.70
N ASP A 83 1.29 16.41 -14.78
CA ASP A 83 1.29 15.37 -15.80
C ASP A 83 0.58 14.09 -15.31
N ILE A 84 -0.04 14.13 -14.12
CA ILE A 84 -0.63 12.96 -13.45
C ILE A 84 -2.12 13.19 -13.19
N LEU A 85 -2.94 12.23 -13.62
CA LEU A 85 -4.32 12.12 -13.18
C LEU A 85 -4.40 11.07 -12.05
N VAL A 86 -4.98 11.45 -10.91
CA VAL A 86 -5.09 10.58 -9.73
C VAL A 86 -6.55 10.29 -9.43
N LEU A 87 -6.89 9.00 -9.35
CA LEU A 87 -8.14 8.50 -8.81
C LEU A 87 -7.84 7.69 -7.54
N SER A 88 -8.30 8.17 -6.39
CA SER A 88 -8.14 7.50 -5.09
C SER A 88 -9.49 6.99 -4.61
N LEU A 89 -9.57 5.71 -4.27
CA LEU A 89 -10.79 5.06 -3.79
C LEU A 89 -10.62 4.70 -2.31
N GLY A 90 -11.47 5.27 -1.46
CA GLY A 90 -11.50 4.97 -0.02
C GLY A 90 -12.56 3.94 0.33
N ASN A 91 -12.44 3.33 1.50
CA ASN A 91 -13.36 2.29 1.99
C ASN A 91 -14.58 2.85 2.76
N GLY A 92 -14.74 4.19 2.80
CA GLY A 92 -15.75 4.89 3.60
C GLY A 92 -15.37 5.02 5.08
N GLU A 93 -15.71 6.14 5.71
CA GLU A 93 -15.60 6.32 7.16
C GLU A 93 -16.97 6.06 7.78
N SER A 94 -17.05 5.17 8.78
CA SER A 94 -18.28 5.02 9.57
C SER A 94 -18.39 6.21 10.53
N GLY A 95 -19.02 7.29 10.07
CA GLY A 95 -19.34 8.44 10.91
C GLY A 95 -20.32 8.02 12.01
N PHE A 96 -19.81 7.59 13.16
CA PHE A 96 -20.60 7.63 14.38
C PHE A 96 -20.78 9.11 14.73
N TYR A 97 -21.94 9.65 14.35
CA TYR A 97 -22.51 10.79 15.06
C TYR A 97 -22.63 10.37 16.52
N SER A 98 -21.65 10.76 17.34
CA SER A 98 -21.85 10.86 18.79
C SER A 98 -22.89 11.96 18.97
N GLY A 99 -24.17 11.56 18.93
CA GLY A 99 -25.28 12.41 19.29
C GLY A 99 -25.11 12.80 20.75
N ASP A 100 -24.47 13.95 20.99
CA ASP A 100 -24.65 14.68 22.23
C ASP A 100 -26.07 15.25 22.20
N ILE A 101 -27.03 14.42 22.61
CA ILE A 101 -28.42 14.84 22.78
C ILE A 101 -28.45 15.65 24.06
N THR A 102 -28.14 16.95 23.95
CA THR A 102 -28.43 17.92 24.99
C THR A 102 -29.96 17.97 25.17
N LEU A 103 -30.49 17.20 26.12
CA LEU A 103 -31.86 17.38 26.60
C LEU A 103 -31.84 18.34 27.79
N THR A 104 -32.20 19.60 27.56
CA THR A 104 -32.71 20.46 28.63
C THR A 104 -34.21 20.66 28.39
N PRO A 105 -35.08 20.22 29.33
CA PRO A 105 -36.52 20.44 29.23
C PRO A 105 -36.91 21.82 29.81
N THR A 106 -37.70 22.59 29.07
CA THR A 106 -38.54 23.69 29.60
C THR A 106 -40.00 23.30 29.53
#